data_AF-A0A7I4CF90-F1
#
_entry.id   AF-A0A7I4CF90-F1
#
_cell.length_a   1.000
_cell.length_b   1.000
_cell.length_c   1.000
_cell.angle_alpha   90.00
_cell.angle_beta   90.00
_cell.angle_gamma   90.00
#
_symmetry.space_group_name_H-M   'P 1'
#
loop_
_entity.id
_entity.type
_entity.pdbx_description
1 polymer ?
#
loop_
_entity_poly.entity_id
_entity_poly.type
_entity_poly.pdbx_seq_one_letter_code
_entity_poly.pdbx_strand_id
1 'polypeptide(L)'
;MDRMKLKLESMCEASRGRKVDIITHSMGGLLVKCFLALHPQVFQKYANSWIAITAPFEGAPGFIMDCLLTGVDFVKGWQRELFVAKWSMHQLLIECPSVYELLASPDFDWSEPPELRLWRKIADQDGEEKVKLEAFGPSDNLDVMMAALEENKLNFNGTKIPLPLNKVIVKWAQETQRIMHKAKLPEGVKFYNLYGTSHDTPHHVSYGTDKSPLQELTEILNSEAEFAYVDGDGTVPVESAMADGLNAKARVGIPADHRGILLDEHFFHIIKHWLEVGGADSEYDPETDYVIVSRRPSEFDIHKEESAPVDDIERTEDGSKLPSKEVYTASIEIGSGSVSDIQAEADARVHREGAQTNESEFQLSTIGVFPGLDKKEMKATPDQIVVALSEEAKAAAL
;
A
#
# COMPACT_ATOMS: atom_id res chain seq x y z
N MET A 1 -14.25 -8.07 -9.70
CA MET A 1 -15.34 -8.33 -8.72
C MET A 1 -16.24 -9.50 -9.11
N ASP A 2 -16.64 -9.69 -10.37
CA ASP A 2 -17.52 -10.82 -10.77
C ASP A 2 -16.97 -12.21 -10.45
N ARG A 3 -15.66 -12.41 -10.63
CA ARG A 3 -15.01 -13.69 -10.26
C ARG A 3 -15.13 -13.98 -8.76
N MET A 4 -15.07 -12.96 -7.89
CA MET A 4 -15.24 -13.12 -6.45
C MET A 4 -16.68 -13.51 -6.11
N LYS A 5 -17.68 -12.89 -6.75
CA LYS A 5 -19.09 -13.28 -6.63
C LYS A 5 -19.32 -14.74 -7.00
N LEU A 6 -18.82 -15.16 -8.17
CA LEU A 6 -18.94 -16.55 -8.63
C LEU A 6 -18.24 -17.52 -7.69
N LYS A 7 -17.08 -17.13 -7.14
CA LYS A 7 -16.34 -17.97 -6.19
C LYS A 7 -17.11 -18.16 -4.88
N LEU A 8 -17.68 -17.09 -4.32
CA LEU A 8 -18.50 -17.16 -3.10
C LEU A 8 -19.73 -18.05 -3.30
N GLU A 9 -20.42 -17.88 -4.43
CA GLU A 9 -21.56 -18.73 -4.79
C GLU A 9 -21.18 -20.21 -4.88
N SER A 10 -20.11 -20.53 -5.62
CA SER A 10 -19.61 -21.89 -5.76
C SER A 10 -19.20 -22.52 -4.41
N MET A 11 -18.58 -21.74 -3.51
CA MET A 11 -18.21 -22.20 -2.17
C MET A 11 -19.44 -22.49 -1.30
N CYS A 12 -20.48 -21.66 -1.39
CA CYS A 12 -21.74 -21.91 -0.70
C CYS A 12 -22.45 -23.17 -1.23
N GLU A 13 -22.50 -23.35 -2.55
CA GLU A 13 -23.07 -24.56 -3.15
C GLU A 13 -22.31 -25.83 -2.71
N ALA A 14 -20.99 -25.81 -2.79
CA ALA A 14 -20.13 -26.92 -2.36
C ALA A 14 -20.27 -27.24 -0.87
N SER A 15 -20.60 -26.24 -0.03
CA SER A 15 -20.78 -26.39 1.41
C SER A 15 -22.23 -26.63 1.84
N ARG A 16 -23.12 -26.99 0.89
CA ARG A 16 -24.55 -27.28 1.09
C ARG A 16 -25.36 -26.07 1.59
N GLY A 17 -25.06 -24.90 1.04
CA GLY A 17 -25.73 -23.64 1.35
C GLY A 17 -25.19 -22.92 2.58
N ARG A 18 -24.07 -23.38 3.18
CA ARG A 18 -23.43 -22.66 4.28
C ARG A 18 -22.73 -21.40 3.75
N LYS A 19 -22.87 -20.31 4.50
CA LYS A 19 -22.16 -19.06 4.22
C LYS A 19 -20.65 -19.22 4.49
N VAL A 20 -19.84 -18.37 3.88
CA VAL A 20 -18.37 -18.40 3.89
C VAL A 20 -17.81 -17.41 4.91
N ASP A 21 -16.83 -17.84 5.69
CA ASP A 21 -15.98 -16.95 6.47
C ASP A 21 -14.83 -16.44 5.58
N ILE A 22 -14.73 -15.12 5.45
CA ILE A 22 -13.75 -14.45 4.60
C ILE A 22 -12.60 -13.99 5.50
N ILE A 23 -11.37 -14.36 5.16
CA ILE A 23 -10.17 -13.91 5.87
C ILE A 23 -9.29 -13.18 4.88
N THR A 24 -8.88 -11.96 5.22
CA THR A 24 -8.05 -11.12 4.37
C THR A 24 -6.83 -10.63 5.13
N HIS A 25 -5.73 -10.47 4.41
CA HIS A 25 -4.50 -9.88 4.93
C HIS A 25 -4.13 -8.62 4.13
N SER A 26 -3.66 -7.58 4.82
CA SER A 26 -3.16 -6.35 4.22
C SER A 26 -4.16 -5.75 3.22
N MET A 27 -3.70 -5.35 2.04
CA MET A 27 -4.53 -4.77 0.97
C MET A 27 -5.70 -5.68 0.51
N GLY A 28 -5.67 -6.98 0.82
CA GLY A 28 -6.83 -7.85 0.61
C GLY A 28 -8.07 -7.37 1.37
N GLY A 29 -7.88 -6.70 2.52
CA GLY A 29 -8.96 -6.07 3.27
C GLY A 29 -9.64 -4.93 2.52
N LEU A 30 -8.87 -4.12 1.78
CA LEU A 30 -9.40 -3.05 0.93
C LEU A 30 -10.22 -3.61 -0.22
N LEU A 31 -9.72 -4.67 -0.87
CA LEU A 31 -10.44 -5.35 -1.95
C LEU A 31 -11.79 -5.88 -1.48
N VAL A 32 -11.85 -6.49 -0.29
CA VAL A 32 -13.10 -6.99 0.28
C VAL A 32 -14.01 -5.85 0.75
N LYS A 33 -13.48 -4.74 1.30
CA LYS A 33 -14.26 -3.54 1.63
C LYS A 33 -14.91 -2.92 0.38
N CYS A 34 -14.16 -2.82 -0.72
CA CYS A 34 -14.68 -2.42 -2.03
C CYS A 34 -15.77 -3.36 -2.52
N PHE A 35 -15.55 -4.67 -2.46
CA PHE A 35 -16.56 -5.66 -2.85
C PHE A 35 -17.84 -5.56 -2.01
N LEU A 36 -17.69 -5.33 -0.70
CA LEU A 36 -18.80 -5.11 0.21
C LEU A 36 -19.60 -3.86 -0.17
N ALA A 37 -18.92 -2.74 -0.46
CA ALA A 37 -19.58 -1.50 -0.87
C ALA A 37 -20.34 -1.63 -2.20
N LEU A 38 -19.75 -2.34 -3.18
CA LEU A 38 -20.31 -2.48 -4.53
C LEU A 38 -21.37 -3.59 -4.64
N HIS A 39 -21.28 -4.62 -3.81
CA HIS A 39 -22.16 -5.79 -3.88
C HIS A 39 -22.70 -6.22 -2.50
N PRO A 40 -23.32 -5.32 -1.73
CA PRO A 40 -23.74 -5.59 -0.36
C PRO A 40 -24.72 -6.77 -0.25
N GLN A 41 -25.62 -6.92 -1.23
CA GLN A 41 -26.59 -8.02 -1.29
C GLN A 41 -25.92 -9.39 -1.52
N VAL A 42 -24.88 -9.43 -2.36
CA VAL A 42 -24.10 -10.65 -2.60
C VAL A 42 -23.31 -10.99 -1.35
N PHE A 43 -22.69 -9.99 -0.73
CA PHE A 43 -21.95 -10.16 0.52
C PHE A 43 -22.86 -10.70 1.62
N GLN A 44 -24.04 -10.10 1.83
CA GLN A 44 -25.00 -10.57 2.82
C GLN A 44 -25.47 -12.00 2.56
N LYS A 45 -25.70 -12.35 1.28
CA LYS A 45 -26.17 -13.68 0.90
C LYS A 45 -25.15 -14.77 1.21
N TYR A 46 -23.87 -14.53 0.89
CA TYR A 46 -22.85 -15.59 0.90
C TYR A 46 -21.83 -15.49 2.04
N ALA A 47 -21.63 -14.33 2.69
CA ALA A 47 -20.66 -14.18 3.76
C ALA A 47 -21.28 -14.40 5.16
N ASN A 48 -20.61 -15.19 5.98
CA ASN A 48 -20.95 -15.43 7.39
C ASN A 48 -20.23 -14.43 8.29
N SER A 49 -18.91 -14.37 8.13
CA SER A 49 -18.05 -13.41 8.79
C SER A 49 -16.96 -12.90 7.86
N TRP A 50 -16.37 -11.76 8.21
CA TRP A 50 -15.14 -11.26 7.62
C TRP A 50 -14.14 -10.91 8.72
N ILE A 51 -12.94 -11.49 8.64
CA ILE A 51 -11.81 -11.19 9.50
C ILE A 51 -10.76 -10.46 8.66
N ALA A 52 -10.54 -9.18 8.95
CA ALA A 52 -9.47 -8.39 8.38
C ALA A 52 -8.22 -8.47 9.25
N ILE A 53 -7.07 -8.69 8.63
CA ILE A 53 -5.76 -8.78 9.27
C ILE A 53 -4.88 -7.70 8.65
N THR A 54 -4.33 -6.81 9.46
CA THR A 54 -3.38 -5.74 9.08
C THR A 54 -3.83 -4.89 7.88
N ALA A 55 -5.14 -4.68 7.74
CA ALA A 55 -5.69 -3.97 6.59
C ALA A 55 -5.47 -2.45 6.71
N PRO A 56 -4.83 -1.79 5.72
CA PRO A 56 -4.54 -0.36 5.76
C PRO A 56 -5.76 0.47 5.32
N PHE A 57 -6.82 0.50 6.14
CA PHE A 57 -8.11 1.07 5.72
C PHE A 57 -8.04 2.54 5.28
N GLU A 58 -7.10 3.31 5.84
CA GLU A 58 -6.86 4.71 5.47
C GLU A 58 -5.45 4.93 4.90
N GLY A 59 -4.77 3.85 4.51
CA GLY A 59 -3.46 3.88 3.85
C GLY A 59 -2.26 3.57 4.77
N ALA A 60 -1.07 3.62 4.17
CA ALA A 60 0.24 3.35 4.76
C ALA A 60 1.21 4.49 4.38
N PRO A 61 0.98 5.71 4.89
CA PRO A 61 1.36 6.94 4.20
C PRO A 61 2.87 7.17 4.04
N GLY A 62 3.68 6.94 5.07
CA GLY A 62 5.11 7.23 5.01
C GLY A 62 5.82 6.48 3.89
N PHE A 63 5.64 5.16 3.83
CA PHE A 63 6.24 4.35 2.77
C PHE A 63 5.67 4.66 1.38
N ILE A 64 4.38 4.95 1.28
CA ILE A 64 3.75 5.17 -0.03
C ILE A 64 4.17 6.51 -0.64
N MET A 65 4.31 7.55 0.17
CA MET A 65 4.85 8.83 -0.32
C MET A 65 6.29 8.68 -0.81
N ASP A 66 7.17 8.02 -0.05
CA ASP A 66 8.55 7.74 -0.50
C ASP A 66 8.59 6.82 -1.73
N CYS A 67 7.69 5.83 -1.78
CA CYS A 67 7.55 4.91 -2.90
C CYS A 67 7.30 5.62 -4.22
N LEU A 68 6.37 6.57 -4.20
CA LEU A 68 5.98 7.31 -5.38
C LEU A 68 6.97 8.43 -5.74
N LEU A 69 7.81 8.90 -4.81
CA LEU A 69 8.78 9.98 -5.04
C LEU A 69 10.16 9.49 -5.43
N THR A 70 10.72 8.55 -4.68
CA THR A 70 12.12 8.12 -4.87
C THR A 70 12.26 6.61 -5.06
N GLY A 71 11.16 5.87 -4.90
CA GLY A 71 11.14 4.41 -4.84
C GLY A 71 11.49 4.00 -3.42
N VAL A 72 10.58 3.42 -2.67
CA VAL A 72 10.86 3.11 -1.27
C VAL A 72 11.75 1.88 -1.22
N ASP A 73 12.75 1.89 -0.35
CA ASP A 73 13.35 0.65 0.11
C ASP A 73 12.31 -0.04 1.02
N PHE A 74 11.23 -0.61 0.45
CA PHE A 74 10.31 -1.61 1.06
C PHE A 74 11.06 -2.83 1.67
N VAL A 75 12.39 -2.76 1.59
CA VAL A 75 13.34 -3.76 1.19
C VAL A 75 14.67 -3.44 1.87
N LYS A 76 14.73 -2.67 2.97
CA LYS A 76 15.92 -2.75 3.85
C LYS A 76 16.19 -4.21 4.30
N GLY A 77 15.18 -5.09 4.23
CA GLY A 77 15.33 -6.54 4.33
C GLY A 77 15.76 -7.27 3.05
N TRP A 78 15.34 -6.84 1.84
CA TRP A 78 15.65 -7.56 0.58
C TRP A 78 16.65 -6.88 -0.37
N GLN A 79 17.27 -5.74 -0.03
CA GLN A 79 18.49 -5.31 -0.71
C GLN A 79 19.56 -6.42 -0.62
N ARG A 80 19.42 -7.33 0.36
CA ARG A 80 20.17 -8.57 0.47
C ARG A 80 19.80 -9.69 -0.53
N GLU A 81 18.62 -9.67 -1.16
CA GLU A 81 18.11 -10.83 -1.93
C GLU A 81 17.62 -10.53 -3.36
N LEU A 82 17.10 -9.33 -3.67
CA LEU A 82 16.55 -9.02 -5.01
C LEU A 82 17.42 -8.14 -5.91
N PHE A 83 18.48 -7.51 -5.39
CA PHE A 83 19.42 -6.69 -6.19
C PHE A 83 18.76 -5.61 -7.08
N VAL A 84 17.56 -5.11 -6.72
CA VAL A 84 16.88 -4.03 -7.47
C VAL A 84 17.23 -2.68 -6.87
N ALA A 85 17.73 -1.75 -7.69
CA ALA A 85 18.03 -0.39 -7.24
C ALA A 85 16.75 0.37 -6.88
N LYS A 86 16.83 1.23 -5.86
CA LYS A 86 15.76 2.11 -5.38
C LYS A 86 15.01 2.80 -6.53
N TRP A 87 15.76 3.40 -7.47
CA TRP A 87 15.20 4.07 -8.63
C TRP A 87 14.52 3.14 -9.65
N SER A 88 15.01 1.90 -9.80
CA SER A 88 14.32 0.90 -10.62
C SER A 88 12.99 0.48 -9.99
N MET A 89 12.94 0.40 -8.66
CA MET A 89 11.69 0.14 -7.93
C MET A 89 10.67 1.26 -8.13
N HIS A 90 11.11 2.53 -8.08
CA HIS A 90 10.26 3.67 -8.41
C HIS A 90 9.61 3.51 -9.80
N GLN A 91 10.41 3.19 -10.82
CA GLN A 91 9.95 3.04 -12.20
C GLN A 91 8.92 1.90 -12.36
N LEU A 92 9.03 0.84 -11.55
CA LEU A 92 8.08 -0.26 -11.54
C LEU A 92 6.75 0.12 -10.85
N LEU A 93 6.82 0.90 -9.77
CA LEU A 93 5.70 1.14 -8.86
C LEU A 93 4.90 2.41 -9.14
N ILE A 94 5.48 3.40 -9.84
CA ILE A 94 4.79 4.68 -10.13
C ILE A 94 3.56 4.52 -11.03
N GLU A 95 3.41 3.41 -11.74
CA GLU A 95 2.22 3.10 -12.56
C GLU A 95 1.34 2.02 -11.93
N CYS A 96 1.57 1.65 -10.66
CA CYS A 96 0.87 0.58 -9.96
C CYS A 96 -0.33 1.13 -9.17
N PRO A 97 -1.60 0.86 -9.57
CA PRO A 97 -2.77 1.47 -8.92
C PRO A 97 -2.88 1.19 -7.42
N SER A 98 -2.49 -0.01 -6.99
CA SER A 98 -2.51 -0.39 -5.58
C SER A 98 -1.63 0.48 -4.70
N VAL A 99 -0.54 1.05 -5.22
CA VAL A 99 0.32 1.95 -4.44
C VAL A 99 -0.41 3.24 -4.14
N TYR A 100 -1.15 3.78 -5.11
CA TYR A 100 -1.93 5.01 -4.93
C TYR A 100 -3.12 4.80 -3.99
N GLU A 101 -3.75 3.62 -4.01
CA GLU A 101 -4.84 3.26 -3.10
C GLU A 101 -4.40 3.17 -1.63
N LEU A 102 -3.09 3.13 -1.37
CA LEU A 102 -2.49 3.11 -0.04
C LEU A 102 -1.99 4.49 0.42
N LEU A 103 -2.20 5.56 -0.36
CA LEU A 103 -1.98 6.93 0.12
C LEU A 103 -2.91 7.25 1.29
N ALA A 104 -2.49 8.17 2.17
CA ALA A 104 -3.35 8.69 3.23
C ALA A 104 -4.67 9.18 2.64
N SER A 105 -5.80 8.79 3.24
CA SER A 105 -7.07 9.41 2.87
C SER A 105 -7.10 10.88 3.32
N PRO A 106 -7.43 11.83 2.43
CA PRO A 106 -7.59 13.24 2.78
C PRO A 106 -8.89 13.54 3.51
N ASP A 107 -9.87 12.63 3.45
CA ASP A 107 -11.18 12.79 4.08
C ASP A 107 -11.25 12.14 5.47
N PHE A 108 -10.17 11.48 5.90
CA PHE A 108 -10.07 10.86 7.22
C PHE A 108 -9.51 11.83 8.26
N ASP A 109 -10.16 11.87 9.43
CA ASP A 109 -9.78 12.74 10.56
C ASP A 109 -8.64 12.11 11.37
N TRP A 110 -7.44 12.14 10.81
CA TRP A 110 -6.22 11.69 11.48
C TRP A 110 -5.97 12.45 12.77
N SER A 111 -5.65 11.74 13.85
CA SER A 111 -5.21 12.34 15.11
C SER A 111 -3.97 13.21 14.94
N GLU A 112 -3.03 12.72 14.14
CA GLU A 112 -1.89 13.45 13.60
C GLU A 112 -1.84 13.18 12.08
N PRO A 113 -2.21 14.15 11.22
CA PRO A 113 -2.19 13.93 9.78
C PRO A 113 -0.79 13.57 9.26
N PRO A 114 -0.63 12.53 8.43
CA PRO A 114 0.66 12.22 7.83
C PRO A 114 1.08 13.33 6.86
N GLU A 115 2.35 13.70 6.88
CA GLU A 115 2.86 14.87 6.16
C GLU A 115 4.03 14.49 5.26
N LEU A 116 4.07 15.12 4.09
CA LEU A 116 5.28 15.33 3.30
C LEU A 116 5.96 16.60 3.80
N ARG A 117 7.19 16.48 4.29
CA ARG A 117 7.95 17.56 4.91
C ARG A 117 9.18 17.88 4.07
N LEU A 118 9.40 19.15 3.76
CA LEU A 118 10.51 19.60 2.92
C LEU A 118 11.30 20.69 3.63
N TRP A 119 12.59 20.47 3.83
CA TRP A 119 13.51 21.55 4.22
C TRP A 119 13.84 22.38 2.98
N ARG A 120 13.36 23.62 2.94
CA ARG A 120 13.41 24.50 1.76
C ARG A 120 14.15 25.78 2.07
N LYS A 121 14.90 26.27 1.10
CA LYS A 121 15.54 27.60 1.15
C LYS A 121 14.57 28.62 0.58
N ILE A 122 14.15 29.58 1.41
CA ILE A 122 13.15 30.59 1.05
C ILE A 122 13.78 31.97 1.27
N ALA A 123 13.73 32.84 0.26
CA ALA A 123 14.10 34.24 0.42
C ALA A 123 12.99 34.98 1.18
N ASP A 124 13.35 35.72 2.22
CA ASP A 124 12.40 36.60 2.90
C ASP A 124 12.14 37.90 2.10
N GLN A 125 11.28 38.77 2.64
CA GLN A 125 10.88 40.03 1.99
C GLN A 125 12.07 40.98 1.73
N ASP A 126 13.17 40.80 2.46
CA ASP A 126 14.38 41.60 2.35
C ASP A 126 15.44 40.91 1.45
N GLY A 127 15.14 39.72 0.93
CA GLY A 127 16.04 38.93 0.08
C GLY A 127 17.04 38.07 0.86
N GLU A 128 16.94 38.00 2.18
CA GLU A 128 17.76 37.13 3.02
C GLU A 128 17.23 35.70 2.97
N GLU A 129 18.11 34.75 2.65
CA GLU A 129 17.73 33.35 2.52
C GLU A 129 17.64 32.68 3.89
N LYS A 130 16.47 32.11 4.19
CA LYS A 130 16.22 31.34 5.41
C LYS A 130 15.81 29.91 5.07
N VAL A 131 16.24 28.99 5.91
CA VAL A 131 15.83 27.59 5.81
C VAL A 131 14.57 27.38 6.62
N LYS A 132 13.54 26.82 6.00
CA LYS A 132 12.23 26.55 6.62
C LYS A 132 11.81 25.12 6.33
N LEU A 133 11.20 24.48 7.32
CA LEU A 133 10.47 23.23 7.13
C LEU A 133 9.06 23.56 6.63
N GLU A 134 8.74 23.17 5.41
CA GLU A 134 7.39 23.17 4.87
C GLU A 134 6.77 21.79 5.10
N ALA A 135 5.49 21.74 5.47
CA ALA A 135 4.77 20.50 5.75
C ALA A 135 3.44 20.51 4.98
N PHE A 136 3.18 19.42 4.27
CA PHE A 136 2.01 19.24 3.40
C PHE A 136 1.28 17.97 3.85
N GLY A 137 0.03 18.12 4.24
CA GLY A 137 -0.82 17.01 4.69
C GLY A 137 -1.44 16.23 3.54
N PRO A 138 -2.37 15.30 3.83
CA PRO A 138 -3.01 14.46 2.81
C PRO A 138 -3.75 15.23 1.71
N SER A 139 -4.24 16.44 2.02
CA SER A 139 -5.03 17.25 1.09
C SER A 139 -4.19 18.00 0.06
N ASP A 140 -2.91 18.27 0.33
CA ASP A 140 -2.03 19.11 -0.50
C ASP A 140 -0.68 18.47 -0.86
N ASN A 141 -0.29 17.36 -0.24
CA ASN A 141 0.96 16.65 -0.57
C ASN A 141 1.02 16.19 -2.04
N LEU A 142 -0.11 15.82 -2.63
CA LEU A 142 -0.19 15.31 -4.00
C LEU A 142 0.25 16.36 -5.02
N ASP A 143 -0.09 17.63 -4.79
CA ASP A 143 0.30 18.72 -5.68
C ASP A 143 1.83 18.91 -5.67
N VAL A 144 2.45 18.79 -4.49
CA VAL A 144 3.90 18.83 -4.33
C VAL A 144 4.57 17.64 -5.01
N MET A 145 4.03 16.43 -4.84
CA MET A 145 4.54 15.22 -5.51
C MET A 145 4.42 15.31 -7.04
N MET A 146 3.30 15.81 -7.56
CA MET A 146 3.11 16.04 -8.99
C MET A 146 4.12 17.03 -9.55
N ALA A 147 4.39 18.12 -8.83
CA ALA A 147 5.38 19.12 -9.23
C ALA A 147 6.82 18.55 -9.20
N ALA A 148 7.17 17.76 -8.17
CA ALA A 148 8.48 17.11 -8.07
C ALA A 148 8.76 16.13 -9.22
N LEU A 149 7.72 15.43 -9.70
CA LEU A 149 7.81 14.40 -10.74
C LEU A 149 7.49 14.90 -12.15
N GLU A 150 7.17 16.18 -12.34
CA GLU A 150 6.67 16.71 -13.63
C GLU A 150 7.63 16.42 -14.80
N GLU A 151 8.93 16.61 -14.56
CA GLU A 151 9.99 16.38 -15.56
C GLU A 151 10.65 15.00 -15.48
N ASN A 152 10.11 14.10 -14.65
CA ASN A 152 10.68 12.77 -14.45
C ASN A 152 10.64 11.94 -15.74
N LYS A 153 11.75 11.26 -16.05
CA LYS A 153 11.95 10.52 -17.30
C LYS A 153 12.66 9.19 -17.06
N LEU A 154 12.11 8.11 -17.59
CA LEU A 154 12.77 6.82 -17.75
C LEU A 154 13.67 6.84 -18.99
N ASN A 155 14.91 6.34 -18.88
CA ASN A 155 15.77 6.10 -20.05
C ASN A 155 15.69 4.62 -20.45
N PHE A 156 15.05 4.33 -21.57
CA PHE A 156 14.94 2.99 -22.12
C PHE A 156 15.57 2.95 -23.52
N ASN A 157 16.67 2.20 -23.68
CA ASN A 157 17.43 2.09 -24.93
C ASN A 157 17.80 3.44 -25.56
N GLY A 158 18.19 4.42 -24.73
CA GLY A 158 18.54 5.78 -25.17
C GLY A 158 17.35 6.70 -25.42
N THR A 159 16.12 6.19 -25.34
CA THR A 159 14.89 6.98 -25.45
C THR A 159 14.47 7.46 -24.07
N LYS A 160 14.24 8.77 -23.93
CA LYS A 160 13.68 9.37 -22.70
C LYS A 160 12.16 9.32 -22.77
N ILE A 161 11.56 8.53 -21.90
CA ILE A 161 10.11 8.34 -21.77
C ILE A 161 9.65 9.13 -20.54
N PRO A 162 8.75 10.11 -20.66
CA PRO A 162 8.17 10.80 -19.50
C PRO A 162 7.49 9.81 -18.56
N LEU A 163 7.74 9.95 -17.26
CA LEU A 163 7.15 9.11 -16.22
C LEU A 163 6.76 9.97 -14.99
N PRO A 164 5.85 10.95 -15.18
CA PRO A 164 5.36 11.78 -14.09
C PRO A 164 4.42 11.00 -13.17
N LEU A 165 4.02 11.60 -12.05
CA LEU A 165 2.96 11.03 -11.20
C LEU A 165 1.65 10.90 -12.00
N ASN A 166 1.04 9.71 -11.98
CA ASN A 166 -0.09 9.42 -12.83
C ASN A 166 -1.41 9.97 -12.25
N LYS A 167 -1.86 11.11 -12.79
CA LYS A 167 -3.10 11.80 -12.37
C LYS A 167 -4.37 10.97 -12.58
N VAL A 168 -4.38 10.03 -13.54
CA VAL A 168 -5.55 9.16 -13.78
C VAL A 168 -5.64 8.12 -12.66
N ILE A 169 -4.52 7.53 -12.27
CA ILE A 169 -4.45 6.57 -11.17
C ILE A 169 -4.77 7.26 -9.84
N VAL A 170 -4.28 8.48 -9.60
CA VAL A 170 -4.66 9.28 -8.41
C VAL A 170 -6.18 9.43 -8.29
N LYS A 171 -6.85 9.84 -9.37
CA LYS A 171 -8.31 9.99 -9.38
C LYS A 171 -9.04 8.67 -9.14
N TRP A 172 -8.51 7.57 -9.67
CA TRP A 172 -9.05 6.25 -9.39
C TRP A 172 -8.90 5.93 -7.90
N ALA A 173 -7.71 6.05 -7.32
CA ALA A 173 -7.48 5.75 -5.91
C ALA A 173 -8.42 6.56 -4.99
N GLN A 174 -8.62 7.84 -5.27
CA GLN A 174 -9.57 8.70 -4.55
C GLN A 174 -11.02 8.19 -4.68
N GLU A 175 -11.43 7.74 -5.87
CA GLU A 175 -12.75 7.14 -6.06
C GLU A 175 -12.89 5.78 -5.33
N THR A 176 -11.82 4.97 -5.31
CA THR A 176 -11.77 3.72 -4.53
C THR A 176 -12.00 4.02 -3.04
N GLN A 177 -11.28 5.01 -2.47
CA GLN A 177 -11.47 5.42 -1.07
C GLN A 177 -12.92 5.86 -0.81
N ARG A 178 -13.48 6.71 -1.68
CA ARG A 178 -14.86 7.17 -1.58
C ARG A 178 -15.89 6.03 -1.63
N ILE A 179 -15.64 4.99 -2.44
CA ILE A 179 -16.46 3.78 -2.47
C ILE A 179 -16.33 3.02 -1.13
N MET A 180 -15.11 2.85 -0.62
CA MET A 180 -14.87 2.15 0.64
C MET A 180 -15.53 2.85 1.85
N HIS A 181 -15.54 4.18 1.91
CA HIS A 181 -16.19 4.93 2.99
C HIS A 181 -17.71 4.77 3.02
N LYS A 182 -18.33 4.32 1.91
CA LYS A 182 -19.76 4.00 1.85
C LYS A 182 -20.09 2.58 2.30
N ALA A 183 -19.09 1.74 2.52
CA ALA A 183 -19.29 0.35 2.90
C ALA A 183 -20.07 0.27 4.23
N LYS A 184 -21.15 -0.53 4.24
CA LYS A 184 -21.91 -0.84 5.45
C LYS A 184 -22.00 -2.34 5.59
N LEU A 185 -21.71 -2.83 6.80
CA LEU A 185 -21.82 -4.25 7.09
C LEU A 185 -23.29 -4.67 7.06
N PRO A 186 -23.70 -5.66 6.24
CA PRO A 186 -25.09 -6.10 6.18
C PRO A 186 -25.53 -6.82 7.44
N GLU A 187 -26.83 -6.83 7.71
CA GLU A 187 -27.39 -7.54 8.86
C GLU A 187 -27.08 -9.04 8.80
N GLY A 188 -26.63 -9.58 9.93
CA GLY A 188 -26.31 -11.00 10.10
C GLY A 188 -24.91 -11.41 9.66
N VAL A 189 -24.06 -10.47 9.20
CA VAL A 189 -22.63 -10.73 8.93
C VAL A 189 -21.79 -10.23 10.11
N LYS A 190 -20.86 -11.06 10.61
CA LYS A 190 -19.92 -10.66 11.67
C LYS A 190 -18.67 -10.04 11.04
N PHE A 191 -18.13 -8.97 11.61
CA PHE A 191 -16.84 -8.42 11.20
C PHE A 191 -15.86 -8.41 12.37
N TYR A 192 -14.61 -8.77 12.11
CA TYR A 192 -13.53 -8.76 13.08
C TYR A 192 -12.31 -8.10 12.45
N ASN A 193 -11.52 -7.41 13.27
CA ASN A 193 -10.31 -6.75 12.84
C ASN A 193 -9.15 -7.13 13.75
N LEU A 194 -8.03 -7.50 13.14
CA LEU A 194 -6.79 -7.86 13.82
C LEU A 194 -5.67 -7.04 13.20
N TYR A 195 -4.89 -6.35 14.01
CA TYR A 195 -3.87 -5.41 13.53
C TYR A 195 -2.59 -5.54 14.34
N GLY A 196 -1.45 -5.20 13.74
CA GLY A 196 -0.17 -5.18 14.43
C GLY A 196 0.04 -3.86 15.18
N THR A 197 0.86 -3.93 16.23
CA THR A 197 1.18 -2.82 17.14
C THR A 197 2.63 -2.95 17.59
N SER A 198 3.10 -1.97 18.38
CA SER A 198 4.41 -1.97 19.03
C SER A 198 5.60 -1.95 18.07
N HIS A 199 5.42 -1.46 16.84
CA HIS A 199 6.48 -1.25 15.86
C HIS A 199 6.47 0.18 15.32
N ASP A 200 7.66 0.78 15.26
CA ASP A 200 7.88 2.08 14.63
C ASP A 200 7.42 2.03 13.17
N THR A 201 6.35 2.75 12.88
CA THR A 201 5.70 2.72 11.57
C THR A 201 5.83 4.06 10.86
N PRO A 202 6.44 4.11 9.65
CA PRO A 202 6.63 5.36 8.92
C PRO A 202 5.31 6.12 8.68
N HIS A 203 5.26 7.35 9.16
CA HIS A 203 4.06 8.18 9.11
C HIS A 203 4.26 9.45 8.30
N HIS A 204 5.24 10.27 8.70
CA HIS A 204 5.69 11.42 7.92
C HIS A 204 6.94 11.06 7.14
N VAL A 205 7.12 11.71 5.98
CA VAL A 205 8.32 11.61 5.16
C VAL A 205 8.95 12.99 5.03
N SER A 206 10.26 13.08 5.23
CA SER A 206 11.01 14.34 5.19
C SER A 206 12.15 14.27 4.18
N TYR A 207 12.37 15.36 3.45
CA TYR A 207 13.50 15.51 2.51
C TYR A 207 14.28 16.79 2.75
N GLY A 208 15.60 16.70 2.56
CA GLY A 208 16.55 17.76 2.91
C GLY A 208 16.78 17.86 4.42
N THR A 209 17.61 18.82 4.83
CA THR A 209 17.86 19.15 6.25
C THR A 209 18.01 20.65 6.44
N ASP A 210 18.06 21.11 7.69
CA ASP A 210 18.38 22.50 8.04
C ASP A 210 19.74 22.97 7.46
N LYS A 211 20.70 22.05 7.32
CA LYS A 211 22.05 22.30 6.77
C LYS A 211 22.15 22.08 5.26
N SER A 212 21.27 21.26 4.70
CA SER A 212 21.22 20.92 3.28
C SER A 212 19.78 20.97 2.78
N PRO A 213 19.18 22.17 2.70
CA PRO A 213 17.82 22.35 2.21
C PRO A 213 17.75 22.18 0.70
N LEU A 214 16.58 21.76 0.21
CA LEU A 214 16.27 21.63 -1.21
C LEU A 214 16.11 23.02 -1.83
N GLN A 215 16.70 23.23 -3.01
CA GLN A 215 16.48 24.45 -3.81
C GLN A 215 15.33 24.25 -4.80
N GLU A 216 15.30 23.09 -5.46
CA GLU A 216 14.24 22.68 -6.39
C GLU A 216 13.49 21.43 -5.89
N LEU A 217 12.22 21.28 -6.28
CA LEU A 217 11.43 20.09 -5.90
C LEU A 217 11.96 18.80 -6.53
N THR A 218 12.59 18.89 -7.71
CA THR A 218 13.18 17.74 -8.41
C THR A 218 14.37 17.14 -7.66
N GLU A 219 14.96 17.86 -6.70
CA GLU A 219 16.02 17.33 -5.82
C GLU A 219 15.49 16.24 -4.89
N ILE A 220 14.19 16.19 -4.61
CA ILE A 220 13.54 15.11 -3.84
C ILE A 220 13.90 13.75 -4.45
N LEU A 221 13.86 13.63 -5.79
CA LEU A 221 14.06 12.38 -6.53
C LEU A 221 15.45 11.77 -6.33
N ASN A 222 16.42 12.57 -5.88
CA ASN A 222 17.81 12.16 -5.64
C ASN A 222 18.21 12.24 -4.16
N SER A 223 17.23 12.42 -3.27
CA SER A 223 17.43 12.57 -1.83
C SER A 223 17.06 11.29 -1.08
N GLU A 224 17.64 11.11 0.10
CA GLU A 224 17.19 10.08 1.05
C GLU A 224 16.04 10.63 1.90
N ALA A 225 15.02 9.81 2.07
CA ALA A 225 13.89 10.10 2.94
C ALA A 225 14.25 9.86 4.41
N GLU A 226 13.88 10.81 5.27
CA GLU A 226 13.87 10.63 6.72
C GLU A 226 12.42 10.46 7.20
N PHE A 227 12.16 9.43 7.99
CA PHE A 227 10.82 9.12 8.48
C PHE A 227 10.65 9.57 9.93
N ALA A 228 9.47 10.09 10.23
CA ALA A 228 8.96 10.13 11.60
C ALA A 228 7.91 9.04 11.77
N TYR A 229 7.89 8.42 12.95
CA TYR A 229 7.21 7.16 13.19
C TYR A 229 6.07 7.32 14.19
N VAL A 230 5.04 6.50 14.00
CA VAL A 230 3.93 6.29 14.95
C VAL A 230 3.81 4.81 15.28
N ASP A 231 2.98 4.46 16.26
CA ASP A 231 2.69 3.05 16.57
C ASP A 231 1.94 2.36 15.42
N GLY A 232 2.29 1.10 15.16
CA GLY A 232 1.73 0.29 14.09
C GLY A 232 2.45 -1.04 13.98
N ASP A 233 2.40 -1.63 12.78
CA ASP A 233 2.99 -2.93 12.48
C ASP A 233 4.30 -2.83 11.65
N GLY A 234 4.90 -1.63 11.62
CA GLY A 234 6.06 -1.31 10.81
C GLY A 234 5.73 -0.98 9.35
N THR A 235 4.48 -1.17 8.91
CA THR A 235 3.97 -0.78 7.58
C THR A 235 2.73 0.10 7.67
N VAL A 236 1.75 -0.29 8.48
CA VAL A 236 0.44 0.33 8.61
C VAL A 236 0.29 0.92 10.02
N PRO A 237 0.03 2.24 10.15
CA PRO A 237 -0.25 2.84 11.44
C PRO A 237 -1.47 2.21 12.11
N VAL A 238 -1.46 2.07 13.45
CA VAL A 238 -2.62 1.54 14.21
C VAL A 238 -3.90 2.30 13.87
N GLU A 239 -3.82 3.62 13.77
CA GLU A 239 -4.96 4.49 13.48
C GLU A 239 -5.62 4.12 12.13
N SER A 240 -4.80 3.91 11.09
CA SER A 240 -5.27 3.44 9.78
C SER A 240 -5.87 2.04 9.85
N ALA A 241 -5.21 1.12 10.56
CA ALA A 241 -5.68 -0.26 10.67
C ALA A 241 -7.00 -0.39 11.44
N MET A 242 -7.29 0.54 12.36
CA MET A 242 -8.54 0.58 13.13
C MET A 242 -9.68 1.34 12.46
N ALA A 243 -9.38 2.12 11.42
CA ALA A 243 -10.32 2.97 10.69
C ALA A 243 -11.16 2.20 9.65
N ASP A 244 -11.63 1.00 10.01
CA ASP A 244 -12.44 0.17 9.12
C ASP A 244 -13.82 0.77 8.80
N GLY A 245 -14.36 1.63 9.67
CA GLY A 245 -15.68 2.27 9.51
C GLY A 245 -16.86 1.31 9.69
N LEU A 246 -16.64 0.10 10.21
CA LEU A 246 -17.63 -0.96 10.35
C LEU A 246 -17.95 -1.24 11.83
N ASN A 247 -19.12 -1.85 12.07
CA ASN A 247 -19.49 -2.30 13.41
C ASN A 247 -18.84 -3.66 13.72
N ALA A 248 -17.54 -3.65 14.02
CA ALA A 248 -16.79 -4.85 14.35
C ALA A 248 -17.26 -5.48 15.67
N LYS A 249 -17.34 -6.81 15.70
CA LYS A 249 -17.54 -7.61 16.91
C LYS A 249 -16.34 -7.53 17.85
N ALA A 250 -15.14 -7.49 17.29
CA ALA A 250 -13.91 -7.27 18.05
C ALA A 250 -12.85 -6.61 17.16
N ARG A 251 -11.95 -5.88 17.82
CA ARG A 251 -10.70 -5.36 17.26
C ARG A 251 -9.58 -5.76 18.20
N VAL A 252 -8.54 -6.44 17.71
CA VAL A 252 -7.44 -6.95 18.56
C VAL A 252 -6.12 -6.50 17.98
N GLY A 253 -5.32 -5.82 18.80
CA GLY A 253 -3.93 -5.48 18.48
C GLY A 253 -2.99 -6.59 18.95
N ILE A 254 -2.08 -7.05 18.10
CA ILE A 254 -0.99 -7.97 18.45
C ILE A 254 0.34 -7.24 18.34
N PRO A 255 1.27 -7.33 19.31
CA PRO A 255 2.58 -6.71 19.24
C PRO A 255 3.50 -7.47 18.26
N ALA A 256 3.23 -7.36 16.97
CA ALA A 256 3.95 -8.03 15.89
C ALA A 256 4.03 -7.14 14.64
N ASP A 257 5.08 -7.34 13.84
CA ASP A 257 5.21 -6.65 12.56
C ASP A 257 4.17 -7.16 11.54
N HIS A 258 4.01 -6.39 10.45
CA HIS A 258 2.97 -6.57 9.43
C HIS A 258 2.87 -8.00 8.90
N ARG A 259 4.00 -8.71 8.76
CA ARG A 259 4.04 -10.10 8.28
C ARG A 259 4.20 -11.08 9.43
N GLY A 260 4.98 -10.71 10.45
CA GLY A 260 5.25 -11.51 11.64
C GLY A 260 3.97 -11.91 12.37
N ILE A 261 2.91 -11.10 12.30
CA ILE A 261 1.60 -11.42 12.87
C ILE A 261 1.00 -12.74 12.35
N LEU A 262 1.33 -13.15 11.11
CA LEU A 262 0.84 -14.41 10.52
C LEU A 262 1.58 -15.64 11.05
N LEU A 263 2.67 -15.44 11.78
CA LEU A 263 3.47 -16.47 12.44
C LEU A 263 3.25 -16.48 13.96
N ASP A 264 2.50 -15.51 14.49
CA ASP A 264 2.23 -15.38 15.92
C ASP A 264 1.26 -16.48 16.40
N GLU A 265 1.55 -17.09 17.55
CA GLU A 265 0.70 -18.16 18.10
C GLU A 265 -0.66 -17.61 18.58
N HIS A 266 -0.68 -16.44 19.23
CA HIS A 266 -1.91 -15.77 19.68
C HIS A 266 -2.84 -15.45 18.52
N PHE A 267 -2.29 -15.09 17.35
CA PHE A 267 -3.08 -14.93 16.13
C PHE A 267 -3.92 -16.19 15.84
N PHE A 268 -3.32 -17.39 15.90
CA PHE A 268 -4.05 -18.63 15.64
C PHE A 268 -5.11 -18.94 16.70
N HIS A 269 -4.83 -18.62 17.97
CA HIS A 269 -5.79 -18.77 19.07
C HIS A 269 -7.03 -17.89 18.84
N ILE A 270 -6.83 -16.60 18.51
CA ILE A 270 -7.91 -15.65 18.21
C ILE A 270 -8.73 -16.10 17.00
N ILE A 271 -8.07 -16.49 15.90
CA ILE A 271 -8.76 -16.91 14.67
C ILE A 271 -9.58 -18.18 14.90
N LYS A 272 -9.05 -19.19 15.61
CA LYS A 272 -9.82 -20.39 15.96
C LYS A 272 -11.06 -20.05 16.78
N HIS A 273 -10.92 -19.15 17.75
CA HIS A 273 -12.04 -18.69 18.55
C HIS A 273 -13.11 -17.98 17.71
N TRP A 274 -12.73 -17.02 16.87
CA TRP A 274 -13.69 -16.29 16.03
C TRP A 274 -14.38 -17.16 14.97
N LEU A 275 -13.69 -18.19 14.49
CA LEU A 275 -14.25 -19.19 13.56
C LEU A 275 -15.03 -20.30 14.28
N GLU A 276 -15.04 -20.33 15.62
CA GLU A 276 -15.67 -21.36 16.44
C GLU A 276 -15.15 -22.78 16.11
N VAL A 277 -13.82 -22.90 15.85
CA VAL A 277 -13.14 -24.13 15.44
C VAL A 277 -12.27 -24.69 16.56
N GLY A 278 -12.43 -25.99 16.85
CA GLY A 278 -11.83 -26.60 18.03
C GLY A 278 -12.68 -26.31 19.26
N GLY A 279 -12.60 -27.13 20.31
CA GLY A 279 -13.33 -26.87 21.55
C GLY A 279 -12.88 -25.57 22.24
N ALA A 280 -13.25 -25.39 23.50
CA ALA A 280 -12.70 -24.30 24.30
C ALA A 280 -11.17 -24.35 24.29
N ASP A 281 -10.54 -23.24 23.91
CA ASP A 281 -9.10 -23.08 23.92
C ASP A 281 -8.69 -22.60 25.31
N SER A 282 -7.91 -23.40 26.03
CA SER A 282 -7.46 -23.06 27.39
C SER A 282 -6.35 -22.00 27.41
N GLU A 283 -5.72 -21.75 26.26
CA GLU A 283 -4.62 -20.80 26.09
C GLU A 283 -5.10 -19.44 25.58
N TYR A 284 -6.40 -19.30 25.29
CA TYR A 284 -7.03 -18.06 24.89
C TYR A 284 -8.08 -17.62 25.91
N ASP A 285 -7.93 -16.42 26.45
CA ASP A 285 -8.94 -15.77 27.26
C ASP A 285 -9.35 -14.45 26.57
N PRO A 286 -10.56 -14.40 25.98
CA PRO A 286 -11.06 -13.20 25.34
C PRO A 286 -10.92 -11.99 26.25
N GLU A 287 -11.26 -12.07 27.54
CA GLU A 287 -11.30 -10.90 28.43
C GLU A 287 -9.93 -10.28 28.69
N THR A 288 -8.87 -11.09 28.75
CA THR A 288 -7.50 -10.61 29.01
C THR A 288 -6.70 -10.34 27.74
N ASP A 289 -6.99 -11.06 26.66
CA ASP A 289 -6.27 -10.97 25.39
C ASP A 289 -6.80 -9.82 24.50
N TYR A 290 -7.85 -9.11 24.93
CA TYR A 290 -8.27 -7.84 24.33
C TYR A 290 -7.32 -6.70 24.71
N VAL A 291 -6.55 -6.19 23.74
CA VAL A 291 -6.03 -4.82 23.80
C VAL A 291 -7.16 -3.86 23.38
N ILE A 292 -7.93 -3.35 24.36
CA ILE A 292 -8.90 -2.27 24.12
C ILE A 292 -8.14 -0.94 24.07
N VAL A 293 -7.87 -0.42 22.87
CA VAL A 293 -7.55 1.01 22.71
C VAL A 293 -8.87 1.78 22.80
N SER A 294 -9.02 2.61 23.82
CA SER A 294 -10.24 3.38 24.07
C SER A 294 -10.55 4.34 22.92
N ARG A 295 -11.73 4.25 22.31
CA ARG A 295 -12.25 5.27 21.38
C ARG A 295 -12.68 6.54 22.12
N ARG A 296 -12.54 7.70 21.47
CA ARG A 296 -13.08 8.98 21.97
C ARG A 296 -14.64 8.93 21.98
N PRO A 297 -15.31 9.49 23.01
CA PRO A 297 -16.77 9.50 23.11
C PRO A 297 -17.52 10.33 22.05
N SER A 298 -16.83 11.20 21.29
CA SER A 298 -17.48 12.18 20.39
C SER A 298 -18.05 11.61 19.10
N GLU A 299 -17.75 10.36 18.76
CA GLU A 299 -18.25 9.69 17.53
C GLU A 299 -19.65 9.06 17.70
N PHE A 300 -20.25 9.14 18.89
CA PHE A 300 -21.54 8.51 19.14
C PHE A 300 -22.75 9.27 18.54
N ASP A 301 -22.61 10.50 18.06
CA ASP A 301 -23.77 11.38 17.79
C ASP A 301 -23.72 12.22 16.48
N ILE A 302 -23.28 11.67 15.35
CA ILE A 302 -23.44 12.37 14.05
C ILE A 302 -23.98 11.46 12.94
N HIS A 303 -25.13 10.82 13.18
CA HIS A 303 -25.98 10.36 12.08
C HIS A 303 -27.43 10.74 12.37
N LYS A 304 -27.73 12.04 12.27
CA LYS A 304 -29.08 12.48 11.94
C LYS A 304 -29.30 12.17 10.46
N GLU A 305 -30.32 11.37 10.19
CA GLU A 305 -30.83 11.03 8.87
C GLU A 305 -31.10 12.30 8.04
N GLU A 306 -30.32 12.51 6.99
CA GLU A 306 -30.79 13.27 5.82
C GLU A 306 -30.97 12.27 4.68
N SER A 307 -32.21 11.79 4.55
CA SER A 307 -32.67 11.07 3.38
C SER A 307 -32.90 12.07 2.24
N ALA A 308 -31.96 12.20 1.32
CA ALA A 308 -32.22 12.83 0.03
C ALA A 308 -32.69 11.75 -0.98
N PRO A 309 -33.80 11.97 -1.71
CA PRO A 309 -34.23 11.05 -2.76
C PRO A 309 -33.23 11.13 -3.92
N VAL A 310 -32.76 9.97 -4.38
CA VAL A 310 -31.96 9.83 -5.60
C VAL A 310 -32.95 9.52 -6.72
N ASP A 311 -33.15 10.48 -7.62
CA ASP A 311 -33.84 10.25 -8.89
C ASP A 311 -32.92 9.42 -9.80
N ASP A 312 -33.46 8.34 -10.36
CA ASP A 312 -32.84 7.55 -11.43
C ASP A 312 -32.66 8.43 -12.67
N ILE A 313 -31.41 8.74 -13.02
CA ILE A 313 -31.11 9.39 -14.30
C ILE A 313 -30.41 8.38 -15.22
N GLU A 314 -31.21 7.72 -16.05
CA GLU A 314 -30.77 7.28 -17.37
C GLU A 314 -30.92 8.44 -18.37
N ARG A 315 -29.82 8.73 -19.08
CA ARG A 315 -29.65 9.43 -20.38
C ARG A 315 -28.81 10.71 -20.33
N THR A 316 -27.74 10.69 -21.10
CA THR A 316 -26.99 11.87 -21.56
C THR A 316 -27.70 12.50 -22.77
N GLU A 317 -27.66 13.84 -22.87
CA GLU A 317 -28.29 14.66 -23.92
C GLU A 317 -27.54 14.69 -25.27
N ASP A 318 -26.51 13.87 -25.46
CA ASP A 318 -25.86 13.69 -26.76
C ASP A 318 -25.72 12.20 -27.02
N GLY A 319 -26.45 11.69 -28.02
CA GLY A 319 -26.46 10.29 -28.45
C GLY A 319 -25.15 9.77 -29.05
N SER A 320 -23.99 10.19 -28.54
CA SER A 320 -22.68 9.67 -28.91
C SER A 320 -22.32 8.44 -28.07
N LYS A 321 -21.88 7.37 -28.76
CA LYS A 321 -21.39 6.14 -28.12
C LYS A 321 -20.06 6.41 -27.40
N LEU A 322 -19.95 6.00 -26.14
CA LEU A 322 -18.67 5.89 -25.42
C LEU A 322 -17.68 5.05 -26.25
N PRO A 323 -16.42 5.48 -26.45
CA PRO A 323 -15.39 4.61 -26.97
C PRO A 323 -15.13 3.48 -25.96
N SER A 324 -14.86 2.28 -26.47
CA SER A 324 -14.61 1.07 -25.70
C SER A 324 -13.59 1.31 -24.58
N LYS A 325 -13.95 0.97 -23.34
CA LYS A 325 -13.03 0.91 -22.19
C LYS A 325 -11.83 0.03 -22.54
N GLU A 326 -10.64 0.63 -22.61
CA GLU A 326 -9.40 -0.14 -22.62
C GLU A 326 -9.12 -0.62 -21.19
N VAL A 327 -8.86 -1.92 -21.04
CA VAL A 327 -8.55 -2.57 -19.76
C VAL A 327 -7.13 -3.13 -19.87
N TYR A 328 -6.27 -2.71 -18.94
CA TYR A 328 -4.90 -3.22 -18.81
C TYR A 328 -4.81 -4.09 -17.54
N THR A 329 -4.17 -5.25 -17.65
CA THR A 329 -3.93 -6.15 -16.52
C THR A 329 -2.43 -6.41 -16.39
N ALA A 330 -1.85 -6.18 -15.21
CA ALA A 330 -0.46 -6.48 -14.90
C ALA A 330 -0.37 -7.63 -13.88
N SER A 331 0.57 -8.55 -14.09
CA SER A 331 0.85 -9.68 -13.19
C SER A 331 2.36 -9.89 -13.02
N ILE A 332 2.78 -10.22 -11.81
CA ILE A 332 4.16 -10.56 -11.46
C ILE A 332 4.18 -12.01 -10.97
N GLU A 333 5.02 -12.86 -11.57
CA GLU A 333 5.27 -14.22 -11.11
C GLU A 333 6.75 -14.37 -10.70
N ILE A 334 6.99 -15.02 -9.56
CA ILE A 334 8.34 -15.32 -9.06
C ILE A 334 8.50 -16.84 -9.07
N GLY A 335 9.38 -17.35 -9.91
CA GLY A 335 9.72 -18.75 -9.97
C GLY A 335 10.82 -19.10 -8.96
N SER A 336 10.57 -20.02 -8.04
CA SER A 336 11.65 -20.63 -7.25
C SER A 336 12.29 -21.75 -8.06
N GLY A 337 13.47 -21.49 -8.63
CA GLY A 337 14.33 -22.54 -9.18
C GLY A 337 14.76 -23.54 -8.10
N SER A 338 14.99 -24.80 -8.49
CA SER A 338 15.42 -25.84 -7.57
C SER A 338 16.80 -25.54 -6.97
N VAL A 339 17.10 -26.14 -5.81
CA VAL A 339 18.27 -25.90 -4.92
C VAL A 339 19.66 -26.00 -5.59
N SER A 340 19.76 -26.36 -6.88
CA SER A 340 21.00 -26.35 -7.66
C SER A 340 21.22 -25.13 -8.55
N ASP A 341 20.22 -24.27 -8.77
CA ASP A 341 20.34 -23.12 -9.68
C ASP A 341 20.33 -21.80 -8.89
N ILE A 342 21.45 -21.09 -8.89
CA ILE A 342 21.61 -19.77 -8.24
C ILE A 342 21.03 -18.67 -9.14
N GLN A 343 19.83 -18.88 -9.69
CA GLN A 343 19.12 -17.91 -10.52
C GLN A 343 17.70 -17.73 -9.96
N ALA A 344 17.46 -16.54 -9.42
CA ALA A 344 16.12 -16.04 -9.20
C ALA A 344 15.72 -15.23 -10.44
N GLU A 345 14.68 -15.67 -11.14
CA GLU A 345 14.08 -14.94 -12.26
C GLU A 345 12.77 -14.30 -11.78
N ALA A 346 12.66 -12.98 -11.97
CA ALA A 346 11.41 -12.26 -11.80
C ALA A 346 10.86 -11.90 -13.18
N ASP A 347 9.64 -12.36 -13.47
CA ASP A 347 8.92 -12.11 -14.71
C ASP A 347 7.73 -11.17 -14.45
N ALA A 348 7.73 -10.01 -15.11
CA ALA A 348 6.59 -9.10 -15.13
C ALA A 348 5.93 -9.13 -16.52
N ARG A 349 4.61 -9.34 -16.55
CA ARG A 349 3.81 -9.34 -17.80
C ARG A 349 2.67 -8.33 -17.72
N VAL A 350 2.53 -7.55 -18.79
CA VAL A 350 1.41 -6.62 -18.99
C VAL A 350 0.63 -7.05 -20.22
N HIS A 351 -0.68 -7.25 -20.05
CA HIS A 351 -1.60 -7.65 -21.11
C HIS A 351 -2.64 -6.57 -21.40
N ARG A 352 -2.88 -6.31 -22.69
CA ARG A 352 -3.98 -5.49 -23.20
C ARG A 352 -5.15 -6.39 -23.62
N GLU A 353 -6.30 -6.28 -22.96
CA GLU A 353 -7.48 -7.07 -23.38
C GLU A 353 -8.06 -6.53 -24.69
N GLY A 354 -8.17 -7.40 -25.71
CA GLY A 354 -8.90 -7.11 -26.96
C GLY A 354 -8.06 -6.98 -28.25
N ALA A 355 -6.73 -7.14 -28.20
CA ALA A 355 -5.90 -7.10 -29.40
C ALA A 355 -5.80 -8.48 -30.08
N GLN A 356 -6.22 -8.57 -31.35
CA GLN A 356 -5.93 -9.72 -32.21
C GLN A 356 -4.58 -9.53 -32.91
N THR A 357 -3.46 -9.66 -32.18
CA THR A 357 -2.11 -9.96 -32.71
C THR A 357 -1.09 -10.09 -31.57
N ASN A 358 0.00 -10.82 -31.80
CA ASN A 358 1.18 -11.01 -30.93
C ASN A 358 1.98 -9.72 -30.62
N GLU A 359 1.40 -8.53 -30.79
CA GLU A 359 2.04 -7.23 -30.50
C GLU A 359 1.51 -6.58 -29.20
N SER A 360 0.81 -7.35 -28.35
CA SER A 360 0.08 -6.84 -27.17
C SER A 360 0.60 -7.36 -25.83
N GLU A 361 1.79 -7.93 -25.81
CA GLU A 361 2.46 -8.49 -24.63
C GLU A 361 3.81 -7.80 -24.43
N PHE A 362 3.95 -7.12 -23.29
CA PHE A 362 5.25 -6.62 -22.82
C PHE A 362 5.73 -7.55 -21.72
N GLN A 363 6.79 -8.30 -21.99
CA GLN A 363 7.49 -9.13 -21.02
C GLN A 363 8.80 -8.45 -20.63
N LEU A 364 8.95 -8.15 -19.34
CA LEU A 364 10.24 -7.79 -18.76
C LEU A 364 10.73 -8.99 -17.95
N SER A 365 11.76 -9.67 -18.47
CA SER A 365 12.51 -10.68 -17.74
C SER A 365 13.83 -10.07 -17.28
N THR A 366 14.12 -10.20 -15.99
CA THR A 366 15.43 -9.80 -15.44
C THR A 366 16.22 -11.05 -15.10
N ILE A 367 17.37 -11.23 -15.78
CA ILE A 367 18.32 -12.30 -15.49
C ILE A 367 19.52 -11.65 -14.78
N GLY A 368 19.67 -11.89 -13.48
CA GLY A 368 20.88 -11.55 -12.75
C GLY A 368 21.96 -12.61 -12.98
N VAL A 369 23.02 -12.30 -13.72
CA VAL A 369 24.25 -13.12 -13.77
C VAL A 369 25.46 -12.21 -13.69
N PHE A 370 26.31 -12.37 -12.66
CA PHE A 370 27.76 -12.10 -12.77
C PHE A 370 28.57 -13.14 -11.97
N PRO A 371 29.79 -13.47 -12.43
CA PRO A 371 30.56 -14.64 -12.02
C PRO A 371 31.26 -14.41 -10.67
N GLY A 372 31.32 -15.49 -9.88
CA GLY A 372 31.84 -15.48 -8.52
C GLY A 372 33.29 -14.99 -8.40
N LEU A 373 33.52 -14.10 -7.45
CA LEU A 373 34.85 -13.80 -6.93
C LEU A 373 35.23 -14.85 -5.87
N ASP A 374 36.44 -15.37 -6.02
CA ASP A 374 36.96 -16.55 -5.37
C ASP A 374 37.21 -16.32 -3.86
N LYS A 375 36.92 -17.33 -3.03
CA LYS A 375 36.81 -17.26 -1.55
C LYS A 375 38.13 -17.09 -0.78
N LYS A 376 39.20 -16.61 -1.41
CA LYS A 376 40.52 -16.54 -0.78
C LYS A 376 41.24 -15.23 -1.10
N GLU A 377 40.74 -14.14 -0.53
CA GLU A 377 41.50 -13.03 0.05
C GLU A 377 40.55 -11.84 0.24
N MET A 378 40.15 -11.54 1.48
CA MET A 378 39.99 -10.17 1.97
C MET A 378 39.62 -10.21 3.46
N LYS A 379 40.62 -9.91 4.31
CA LYS A 379 40.43 -9.51 5.71
C LYS A 379 40.13 -8.00 5.77
N ALA A 380 39.07 -7.57 5.10
CA ALA A 380 38.56 -6.20 5.22
C ALA A 380 37.20 -6.25 5.89
N THR A 381 36.91 -5.33 6.81
CA THR A 381 35.57 -5.24 7.41
C THR A 381 34.56 -4.76 6.37
N PRO A 382 33.27 -5.11 6.48
CA PRO A 382 32.24 -4.74 5.50
C PRO A 382 32.23 -3.24 5.15
N ASP A 383 32.46 -2.38 6.14
CA ASP A 383 32.51 -0.92 5.96
C ASP A 383 33.69 -0.48 5.07
N GLN A 384 34.84 -1.19 5.13
CA GLN A 384 36.00 -0.90 4.28
C GLN A 384 35.76 -1.31 2.82
N ILE A 385 34.95 -2.34 2.59
CA ILE A 385 34.57 -2.79 1.25
C ILE A 385 33.57 -1.81 0.63
N VAL A 386 32.61 -1.30 1.41
CA VAL A 386 31.63 -0.31 0.94
C VAL A 386 32.29 1.02 0.58
N VAL A 387 33.25 1.49 1.38
CA VAL A 387 34.01 2.71 1.07
C VAL A 387 34.87 2.53 -0.19
N ALA A 388 35.51 1.38 -0.36
CA ALA A 388 36.30 1.08 -1.55
C ALA A 388 35.44 1.01 -2.83
N LEU A 389 34.27 0.38 -2.76
CA LEU A 389 33.33 0.29 -3.90
C LEU A 389 32.69 1.64 -4.25
N SER A 390 32.45 2.50 -3.25
CA SER A 390 31.96 3.86 -3.48
C SER A 390 33.01 4.75 -4.16
N GLU A 391 34.29 4.62 -3.78
CA GLU A 391 35.40 5.36 -4.40
C GLU A 391 35.70 4.85 -5.82
N GLU A 392 35.64 3.54 -6.08
CA GLU A 392 35.76 2.99 -7.44
C GLU A 392 34.59 3.41 -8.34
N ALA A 393 33.36 3.45 -7.82
CA ALA A 393 32.21 3.93 -8.57
C ALA A 393 32.31 5.43 -8.91
N LYS A 394 32.90 6.24 -8.02
CA LYS A 394 33.20 7.66 -8.31
C LYS A 394 34.32 7.84 -9.33
N ALA A 395 35.35 6.99 -9.29
CA ALA A 395 36.44 7.02 -10.26
C ALA A 395 36.02 6.57 -11.66
N ALA A 396 35.01 5.69 -11.77
CA ALA A 396 34.43 5.27 -13.05
C ALA A 396 33.44 6.28 -13.66
N ALA A 397 33.08 7.32 -12.91
CA ALA A 397 32.13 8.36 -13.31
C ALA A 397 32.81 9.70 -13.71
N LEU A 398 34.15 9.75 -13.72
CA LEU A 398 34.98 10.79 -14.33
C LEU A 398 35.62 10.26 -15.62
#